data_AF-A0A0Q5CKA0-F1
#
_entry.id   AF-A0A0Q5CKA0-F1
#
_cell.length_a   1.000
_cell.length_b   1.000
_cell.length_c   1.000
_cell.angle_alpha   90.00
_cell.angle_beta   90.00
_cell.angle_gamma   90.00
#
_symmetry.space_group_name_H-M   'P 1'
#
loop_
_entity.id
_entity.type
_entity.pdbx_description
1 polymer ?
#
loop_
_entity_poly.entity_id
_entity_poly.type
_entity_poly.pdbx_seq_one_letter_code
_entity_poly.pdbx_strand_id
1 'polypeptide(L)'
;MHHPVIPIVQAITGQRAGPFTLTYLDEPTKRRTRTSTAGTTLVLRNTGRNTVRDVHVRPLLHTAAVATAGRLRKQSGLGVCSGAEVVEFIAGKELLVRWVDHTGEERSVWMRIPPLPRRFVIPAPSGVVRRA
;
A
#
# COMPACT_ATOMS: atom_id res chain seq x y z
N MET A 1 -20.44 -0.07 -29.29
CA MET A 1 -20.33 0.44 -27.91
C MET A 1 -18.85 0.43 -27.52
N HIS A 2 -18.16 1.55 -27.70
CA HIS A 2 -16.74 1.70 -27.35
C HIS A 2 -16.64 2.10 -25.87
N HIS A 3 -16.07 1.24 -25.03
CA HIS A 3 -15.58 1.68 -23.73
C HIS A 3 -14.31 2.52 -23.94
N PRO A 4 -14.21 3.75 -23.43
CA PRO A 4 -12.95 4.46 -23.44
C PRO A 4 -11.98 3.77 -22.47
N VAL A 5 -10.94 3.14 -23.03
CA VAL A 5 -9.74 2.75 -22.29
C VAL A 5 -9.01 4.05 -21.95
N ILE A 6 -9.07 4.47 -20.69
CA ILE A 6 -8.32 5.64 -20.20
C ILE A 6 -6.85 5.21 -20.07
N PRO A 7 -5.90 5.80 -20.83
CA PRO A 7 -4.49 5.50 -20.64
C PRO A 7 -4.00 6.19 -19.36
N ILE A 8 -3.76 5.41 -18.30
CA ILE A 8 -3.14 5.91 -17.06
C ILE A 8 -1.62 5.86 -17.22
N VAL A 9 -1.05 6.84 -17.91
CA VAL A 9 0.37 7.19 -17.73
C VAL A 9 0.51 8.71 -17.85
N GLN A 10 0.32 9.40 -16.74
CA GLN A 10 0.94 10.72 -16.57
C GLN A 10 2.00 10.59 -15.47
N ALA A 11 3.26 10.68 -15.90
CA ALA A 11 4.38 10.97 -15.03
C ALA A 11 4.19 12.41 -14.52
N ILE A 12 3.90 12.58 -13.22
CA ILE A 12 3.70 13.90 -12.62
C ILE A 12 4.97 14.27 -11.87
N THR A 13 5.88 14.93 -12.58
CA THR A 13 6.93 15.75 -11.99
C THR A 13 6.29 16.93 -11.25
N GLY A 14 6.52 17.03 -9.93
CA GLY A 14 6.15 18.20 -9.10
C GLY A 14 5.17 17.96 -7.96
N GLN A 15 4.81 16.72 -7.64
CA GLN A 15 3.80 16.41 -6.62
C GLN A 15 4.25 16.80 -5.21
N ARG A 16 3.60 17.81 -4.62
CA ARG A 16 3.61 18.10 -3.18
C ARG A 16 3.39 16.77 -2.44
N ALA A 17 4.31 16.40 -1.54
CA ALA A 17 4.23 15.13 -0.83
C ALA A 17 2.81 14.97 -0.24
N GLY A 18 2.11 13.90 -0.66
CA GLY A 18 0.76 13.62 -0.17
C GLY A 18 0.74 13.47 1.35
N PRO A 19 -0.45 13.48 1.98
CA PRO A 19 -0.60 13.42 3.44
C PRO A 19 -0.32 12.01 4.02
N PHE A 20 0.61 11.26 3.44
CA PHE A 20 0.83 9.87 3.77
C PHE A 20 2.29 9.59 4.10
N THR A 21 2.49 8.62 4.99
CA THR A 21 3.77 7.97 5.23
C THR A 21 3.62 6.47 5.13
N LEU A 22 4.68 5.79 4.71
CA LEU A 22 4.76 4.32 4.71
C LEU A 22 5.57 3.87 5.92
N THR A 23 5.07 2.86 6.64
CA THR A 23 5.72 2.37 7.86
C THR A 23 5.57 0.86 7.98
N TYR A 24 6.65 0.19 8.38
CA TYR A 24 6.63 -1.24 8.71
C TYR A 24 6.20 -1.46 10.16
N LEU A 25 5.34 -2.47 10.41
CA LEU A 25 4.93 -2.88 11.76
C LEU A 25 5.84 -3.99 12.29
N ASP A 26 6.34 -3.86 13.53
CA ASP A 26 7.33 -4.79 14.10
C ASP A 26 6.82 -6.22 14.34
N GLU A 27 5.51 -6.39 14.48
CA GLU A 27 4.88 -7.71 14.56
C GLU A 27 3.71 -7.76 13.56
N PRO A 28 3.60 -8.81 12.71
CA PRO A 28 2.41 -9.01 11.90
C PRO A 28 1.20 -8.99 12.82
N THR A 29 0.27 -8.07 12.59
CA THR A 29 -0.89 -7.88 13.48
C THR A 29 -1.57 -9.24 13.69
N LYS A 30 -1.54 -9.81 14.89
CA LYS A 30 -2.10 -11.16 15.17
C LYS A 30 -3.62 -11.21 15.01
N ARG A 31 -4.27 -10.04 14.96
CA ARG A 31 -5.72 -9.88 14.92
C ARG A 31 -6.11 -9.11 13.67
N ARG A 32 -7.06 -9.66 12.91
CA ARG A 32 -7.75 -8.95 11.83
C ARG A 32 -8.50 -7.79 12.48
N THR A 33 -7.97 -6.57 12.34
CA THR A 33 -8.68 -5.36 12.74
C THR A 33 -9.51 -4.88 11.56
N ARG A 34 -10.51 -4.04 11.82
CA ARG A 34 -11.38 -3.47 10.77
C ARG A 34 -10.59 -2.68 9.71
N THR A 35 -9.31 -2.39 9.96
CA THR A 35 -8.40 -1.59 9.12
C THR A 35 -7.13 -2.34 8.68
N SER A 36 -6.91 -3.59 9.13
CA SER A 36 -5.71 -4.37 8.81
C SER A 36 -5.97 -5.87 8.91
N THR A 37 -5.60 -6.61 7.86
CA THR A 37 -5.64 -8.07 7.83
C THR A 37 -4.60 -8.62 8.80
N ALA A 38 -4.91 -9.74 9.49
CA ALA A 38 -3.89 -10.40 10.30
C ALA A 38 -2.66 -10.71 9.42
N GLY A 39 -1.44 -10.44 9.90
CA GLY A 39 -0.24 -10.58 9.07
C GLY A 39 0.25 -9.30 8.37
N THR A 40 -0.41 -8.15 8.55
CA THR A 40 0.00 -6.89 7.91
C THR A 40 1.39 -6.46 8.36
N THR A 41 2.25 -6.15 7.39
CA THR A 41 3.65 -5.76 7.61
C THR A 41 3.92 -4.32 7.17
N LEU A 42 3.34 -3.87 6.05
CA LEU A 42 3.46 -2.48 5.58
C LEU A 42 2.13 -1.75 5.73
N VAL A 43 2.18 -0.52 6.24
CA VAL A 43 1.01 0.33 6.47
C VAL A 43 1.21 1.69 5.81
N LEU A 44 0.17 2.16 5.11
CA LEU A 44 0.03 3.55 4.68
C LEU A 44 -0.67 4.32 5.80
N ARG A 45 0.02 5.27 6.43
CA ARG A 45 -0.55 6.12 7.48
C ARG A 45 -0.97 7.47 6.92
N ASN A 46 -2.17 7.93 7.24
CA ASN A 46 -2.60 9.30 6.94
C ASN A 46 -2.04 10.24 8.03
N THR A 47 -1.00 10.99 7.69
CA THR A 47 -0.36 12.01 8.55
C THR A 47 -0.94 13.41 8.34
N GLY A 48 -1.81 13.57 7.34
CA GLY A 48 -2.54 14.81 7.10
C GLY A 48 -3.51 15.14 8.22
N ARG A 49 -4.00 16.38 8.22
CA ARG A 49 -4.96 16.87 9.22
C ARG A 49 -6.38 16.36 8.99
N ASN A 50 -6.70 15.94 7.77
CA ASN A 50 -8.05 15.61 7.33
C ASN A 50 -8.23 14.12 7.05
N THR A 51 -9.47 13.66 7.16
CA THR A 51 -9.87 12.34 6.67
C THR A 51 -9.95 12.38 5.15
N VAL A 52 -9.37 11.37 4.49
CA VAL A 52 -9.44 11.18 3.04
C VAL A 52 -10.40 10.04 2.71
N ARG A 53 -10.90 10.01 1.47
CA ARG A 53 -11.87 9.02 0.99
C ARG A 53 -11.32 8.27 -0.22
N ASP A 54 -11.92 7.12 -0.51
CA ASP A 54 -11.65 6.32 -1.71
C ASP A 54 -10.14 6.15 -1.96
N VAL A 55 -9.44 5.65 -0.93
CA VAL A 55 -8.00 5.45 -0.97
C VAL A 55 -7.71 4.15 -1.71
N HIS A 56 -6.87 4.24 -2.73
CA HIS A 56 -6.36 3.10 -3.49
C HIS A 56 -4.84 3.13 -3.46
N VAL A 57 -4.22 2.00 -3.10
CA VAL A 57 -2.77 1.81 -3.09
C VAL A 57 -2.43 0.72 -4.08
N ARG A 58 -1.68 1.09 -5.12
CA ARG A 58 -1.28 0.17 -6.18
C ARG A 58 0.25 0.10 -6.26
N PRO A 59 0.87 -1.05 -6.00
CA PRO A 59 2.29 -1.25 -6.27
C PRO A 59 2.59 -1.18 -7.77
N LEU A 60 3.82 -0.80 -8.12
CA LEU A 60 4.24 -0.74 -9.53
C LEU A 60 4.20 -2.12 -10.21
N LEU A 61 4.60 -3.16 -9.47
CA LEU A 61 4.45 -4.55 -9.93
C LEU A 61 2.98 -4.95 -9.85
N HIS A 62 2.40 -5.26 -11.02
CA HIS A 62 0.97 -5.55 -11.18
C HIS A 62 0.53 -6.87 -10.58
N THR A 63 1.48 -7.69 -10.10
CA THR A 63 1.24 -8.99 -9.49
C THR A 63 0.81 -8.87 -8.02
N ALA A 64 1.13 -7.76 -7.36
CA ALA A 64 0.80 -7.55 -5.97
C ALA A 64 -0.60 -6.93 -5.80
N ALA A 65 -1.30 -7.37 -4.75
CA ALA A 65 -2.67 -6.95 -4.47
C ALA A 65 -2.81 -5.44 -4.26
N VAL A 66 -3.95 -4.88 -4.70
CA VAL A 66 -4.33 -3.48 -4.46
C VAL A 66 -4.96 -3.37 -3.08
N ALA A 67 -4.43 -2.50 -2.23
CA ALA A 67 -5.04 -2.19 -0.95
C ALA A 67 -5.99 -0.99 -1.08
N THR A 68 -7.19 -1.08 -0.51
CA THR A 68 -8.20 -0.04 -0.61
C THR A 68 -8.86 0.29 0.73
N ALA A 69 -9.31 1.54 0.88
CA ALA A 69 -10.14 1.97 1.98
C ALA A 69 -11.12 3.07 1.54
N GLY A 70 -12.42 2.87 1.76
CA GLY A 70 -13.42 3.90 1.47
C GLY A 70 -13.25 5.17 2.31
N ARG A 71 -12.61 5.07 3.48
CA ARG A 71 -12.28 6.22 4.32
C ARG A 71 -11.04 5.95 5.16
N LEU A 72 -10.05 6.83 5.10
CA LEU A 72 -8.85 6.78 5.93
C LEU A 72 -8.79 8.03 6.83
N ARG A 73 -9.12 7.83 8.11
CA ARG A 73 -9.18 8.89 9.12
C ARG A 73 -7.80 9.49 9.37
N LYS A 74 -7.79 10.73 9.89
CA LYS A 74 -6.59 11.37 10.44
C LYS A 74 -5.85 10.40 11.37
N GLN A 75 -4.52 10.28 11.22
CA GLN A 75 -3.63 9.45 12.03
C GLN A 75 -3.92 7.94 12.02
N SER A 76 -4.86 7.48 11.18
CA SER A 76 -5.13 6.06 11.00
C SER A 76 -4.26 5.45 9.89
N GLY A 77 -4.26 4.13 9.80
CA GLY A 77 -3.46 3.36 8.85
C GLY A 77 -4.31 2.41 8.01
N LEU A 78 -3.87 2.18 6.79
CA LEU A 78 -4.34 1.14 5.89
C LEU A 78 -3.25 0.08 5.74
N GLY A 79 -3.55 -1.18 6.03
CA GLY A 79 -2.65 -2.28 5.72
C GLY A 79 -2.47 -2.40 4.20
N VAL A 80 -1.22 -2.33 3.74
CA VAL A 80 -0.87 -2.32 2.31
C VAL A 80 -0.41 -3.70 1.85
N CYS A 81 0.41 -4.39 2.64
CA CYS A 81 0.84 -5.75 2.33
C CYS A 81 1.01 -6.60 3.59
N SER A 82 0.85 -7.91 3.40
CA SER A 82 1.13 -8.92 4.42
C SER A 82 2.62 -9.28 4.46
N GLY A 83 3.06 -9.94 5.53
CA GLY A 83 4.43 -10.42 5.65
C GLY A 83 4.81 -11.48 4.60
N ALA A 84 3.84 -12.26 4.11
CA ALA A 84 4.07 -13.28 3.07
C ALA A 84 4.36 -12.65 1.71
N GLU A 85 3.75 -11.50 1.41
CA GLU A 85 3.83 -10.82 0.12
C GLU A 85 4.83 -9.65 0.12
N VAL A 86 5.41 -9.32 1.29
CA VAL A 86 6.24 -8.11 1.45
C VAL A 86 7.43 -8.08 0.49
N VAL A 87 8.06 -9.23 0.23
CA VAL A 87 9.24 -9.34 -0.65
C VAL A 87 8.91 -8.98 -2.09
N GLU A 88 7.80 -9.52 -2.60
CA GLU A 88 7.32 -9.21 -3.94
C GLU A 88 6.84 -7.76 -4.03
N PHE A 89 6.14 -7.29 -2.99
CA PHE A 89 5.63 -5.94 -2.92
C PHE A 89 6.76 -4.89 -2.95
N ILE A 90 7.83 -5.07 -2.17
CA ILE A 90 8.96 -4.12 -2.12
C ILE A 90 9.83 -4.17 -3.39
N ALA A 91 9.80 -5.26 -4.16
CA ALA A 91 10.56 -5.38 -5.41
C ALA A 91 10.14 -4.30 -6.43
N GLY A 92 8.90 -3.80 -6.34
CA GLY A 92 8.40 -2.70 -7.16
C GLY A 92 9.02 -1.34 -6.84
N LYS A 93 9.71 -1.18 -5.70
CA LYS A 93 10.36 0.03 -5.16
C LYS A 93 9.48 1.26 -4.95
N GLU A 94 8.38 1.38 -5.69
CA GLU A 94 7.45 2.50 -5.67
C GLU A 94 6.01 1.98 -5.72
N LEU A 95 5.11 2.79 -5.19
CA LEU A 95 3.68 2.57 -5.27
C LEU A 95 2.96 3.89 -5.59
N LEU A 96 1.80 3.77 -6.21
CA LEU A 96 0.87 4.87 -6.44
C LEU A 96 -0.20 4.86 -5.37
N VAL A 97 -0.41 5.99 -4.72
CA VAL A 97 -1.57 6.23 -3.88
C VAL A 97 -2.52 7.17 -4.62
N ARG A 98 -3.79 6.81 -4.72
CA ARG A 98 -4.88 7.67 -5.18
C ARG A 98 -5.89 7.85 -4.05
N TRP A 99 -6.47 9.04 -3.92
CA TRP A 99 -7.50 9.33 -2.92
C TRP A 99 -8.34 10.52 -3.34
N VAL A 100 -9.49 10.68 -2.69
CA VAL A 100 -10.30 11.90 -2.73
C VAL A 100 -10.00 12.71 -1.46
N ASP A 101 -9.55 13.94 -1.64
CA ASP A 101 -9.23 14.82 -0.52
C ASP A 101 -10.49 15.41 0.15
N HIS A 102 -10.29 16.23 1.18
CA HIS A 102 -11.38 16.82 1.93
C HIS A 102 -12.24 17.82 1.13
N THR A 103 -11.74 18.37 0.02
CA THR A 103 -12.51 19.25 -0.87
C THR A 103 -13.26 18.45 -1.94
N GLY A 104 -13.09 17.12 -1.97
CA GLY A 104 -13.71 16.26 -2.97
C GLY A 104 -12.88 16.11 -4.25
N GLU A 105 -11.64 16.61 -4.28
CA GLU A 105 -10.78 16.51 -5.47
C GLU A 105 -10.03 15.18 -5.48
N GLU A 106 -9.97 14.54 -6.65
CA GLU A 106 -9.10 13.38 -6.87
C GLU A 106 -7.63 13.80 -6.85
N ARG A 107 -6.85 13.09 -6.05
CA ARG A 107 -5.42 13.29 -5.89
C ARG A 107 -4.69 11.98 -6.09
N SER A 108 -3.44 12.09 -6.49
CA SER A 108 -2.51 10.97 -6.51
C SER A 108 -1.17 11.36 -5.93
N VAL A 109 -0.31 10.39 -5.63
CA VAL A 109 1.11 10.59 -5.34
C VAL A 109 1.87 9.28 -5.52
N TRP A 110 3.06 9.35 -6.10
CA TRP A 110 4.03 8.26 -6.10
C TRP A 110 4.83 8.27 -4.80
N MET A 111 4.95 7.11 -4.15
CA MET A 111 5.72 6.96 -2.93
C MET A 111 6.78 5.89 -3.10
N ARG A 112 8.00 6.21 -2.67
CA ARG A 112 9.06 5.21 -2.52
C ARG A 112 8.75 4.30 -1.35
N ILE A 113 8.88 3.00 -1.58
CA ILE A 113 8.74 1.98 -0.56
C ILE A 113 10.06 1.96 0.23
N PRO A 114 10.03 2.16 1.56
CA PRO A 114 11.24 2.10 2.36
C PRO A 114 11.86 0.69 2.30
N PRO A 115 13.21 0.56 2.36
CA PRO A 115 13.85 -0.75 2.41
C PRO A 115 13.30 -1.61 3.54
N LEU A 116 13.19 -2.92 3.30
CA LEU A 116 12.74 -3.85 4.33
C LEU A 116 13.71 -3.79 5.52
N PRO A 117 13.23 -3.51 6.74
CA PRO A 117 14.11 -3.46 7.89
C PRO A 117 14.75 -4.84 8.14
N ARG A 118 16.05 -4.87 8.48
CA ARG A 118 16.83 -6.10 8.69
C ARG A 118 16.22 -7.12 9.68
N ARG A 119 15.35 -6.64 10.58
CA ARG A 119 14.65 -7.46 11.57
C ARG A 119 13.52 -8.32 11.00
N PHE A 120 13.05 -8.03 9.78
CA PHE A 120 12.13 -8.92 9.08
C PHE A 120 12.91 -10.09 8.51
N VAL A 121 12.89 -11.21 9.24
CA VAL A 121 13.36 -12.49 8.71
C VAL A 121 12.29 -12.98 7.76
N ILE A 122 12.55 -12.85 6.46
CA ILE A 122 11.74 -13.50 5.43
C ILE A 122 11.90 -15.01 5.67
N PRO A 123 10.85 -15.76 5.99
CA PRO A 123 10.95 -17.21 6.05
C PRO A 123 11.46 -17.69 4.69
N ALA A 124 12.47 -18.55 4.67
CA ALA A 124 12.86 -19.23 3.43
C ALA A 124 11.59 -19.84 2.81
N PRO A 125 11.40 -19.78 1.47
CA PRO A 125 10.24 -20.40 0.85
C PRO A 125 10.21 -21.84 1.32
N SER A 126 9.18 -22.21 2.08
CA SER A 126 9.02 -23.57 2.60
C SER A 126 8.99 -24.48 1.39
N GLY A 127 10.12 -25.14 1.13
CA GLY A 127 10.27 -26.08 0.04
C GLY A 127 9.16 -27.09 0.18
N VAL A 128 8.24 -27.10 -0.77
CA VAL A 128 7.26 -28.18 -0.90
C VAL A 128 8.11 -29.43 -1.12
N VAL A 129 8.26 -30.23 -0.07
CA VAL A 129 8.77 -31.60 -0.18
C VAL A 129 7.72 -32.33 -1.01
N ARG A 130 7.93 -32.40 -2.32
CA ARG A 130 7.25 -33.38 -3.16
C ARG A 130 7.74 -34.74 -2.69
N ARG A 131 6.93 -35.42 -1.89
CA ARG A 131 7.10 -36.86 -1.66
C ARG A 131 6.95 -37.56 -3.01
N ALA A 132 7.94 -38.41 -3.30
CA ALA A 132 7.97 -39.31 -4.44
C ALA A 132 6.83 -40.32 -4.39
#